data_AF-A0A7J4ACC0-F1
#
_entry.id   AF-A0A7J4ACC0-F1
#
_cell.length_a   1.000
_cell.length_b   1.000
_cell.length_c   1.000
_cell.angle_alpha   90.00
_cell.angle_beta   90.00
_cell.angle_gamma   90.00
#
_symmetry.space_group_name_H-M   'P 1'
#
loop_
_entity.id
_entity.type
_entity.pdbx_description
1 polymer ?
#
loop_
_entity_poly.entity_id
_entity_poly.type
_entity_poly.pdbx_seq_one_letter_code
_entity_poly.pdbx_strand_id
1 'polypeptide(L)'
;MKWIISVWFKDPEMDSKNKSLRREISELIGKNVDLRIFTNYVLECSLNEEELKNICEDFFIDNELENFMINIFEDFDKFRIKDKKYKWQV
;
A
#
# COMPACT_ATOMS: atom_id res chain seq x y z
N MET A 1 5.21 19.93 1.55
CA MET A 1 5.91 18.65 1.28
C MET A 1 4.96 17.73 0.55
N LYS A 2 5.49 16.79 -0.22
CA LYS A 2 4.66 15.76 -0.83
C LYS A 2 4.86 14.45 -0.09
N TRP A 3 3.76 13.77 0.19
CA TRP A 3 3.69 12.56 1.00
C TRP A 3 2.98 11.47 0.21
N ILE A 4 3.34 10.21 0.46
CA ILE A 4 2.56 9.05 0.04
C ILE A 4 2.08 8.34 1.28
N ILE A 5 0.78 8.05 1.30
CA ILE A 5 0.17 7.14 2.26
C ILE A 5 -0.22 5.88 1.49
N SER A 6 0.44 4.77 1.79
CA SER A 6 0.11 3.46 1.25
C SER A 6 -0.77 2.72 2.25
N VAL A 7 -1.96 2.29 1.85
CA VAL A 7 -2.93 1.55 2.67
C VAL A 7 -3.14 0.15 2.10
N TRP A 8 -3.27 -0.86 2.97
CA TRP A 8 -3.57 -2.23 2.56
C TRP A 8 -4.33 -3.00 3.65
N PHE A 9 -5.13 -3.99 3.24
CA PHE A 9 -5.77 -4.90 4.18
C PHE A 9 -4.75 -5.74 4.95
N LYS A 10 -4.95 -5.87 6.26
CA LYS A 10 -4.17 -6.75 7.14
C LYS A 10 -4.25 -8.20 6.69
N ASP A 11 -5.47 -8.65 6.37
CA ASP A 11 -5.73 -9.94 5.74
C ASP A 11 -6.01 -9.72 4.24
N PRO A 12 -5.10 -10.14 3.34
CA PRO A 12 -5.30 -10.04 1.89
C PRO A 12 -6.57 -10.73 1.38
N GLU A 13 -7.10 -11.71 2.09
CA GLU A 13 -8.33 -12.42 1.71
C GLU A 13 -9.59 -11.57 1.96
N MET A 14 -9.52 -10.55 2.82
CA MET A 14 -10.62 -9.60 3.01
C MET A 14 -10.78 -8.65 1.80
N ASP A 15 -9.72 -8.51 0.99
CA ASP A 15 -9.73 -7.70 -0.22
C ASP A 15 -10.34 -8.47 -1.40
N SER A 16 -11.59 -8.15 -1.72
CA SER A 16 -12.30 -8.73 -2.87
C SER A 16 -11.58 -8.51 -4.21
N LYS A 17 -10.89 -7.37 -4.39
CA LYS A 17 -10.13 -7.09 -5.61
C LYS A 17 -8.90 -7.98 -5.67
N ASN A 18 -8.21 -8.16 -4.55
CA ASN A 18 -7.04 -9.05 -4.45
C ASN A 18 -7.41 -10.48 -4.84
N LYS A 19 -8.51 -11.00 -4.31
CA LYS A 19 -9.01 -12.34 -4.66
C LYS A 19 -9.24 -12.51 -6.17
N SER A 20 -9.89 -11.55 -6.83
CA SER A 20 -10.14 -11.63 -8.28
C SER A 20 -8.84 -11.55 -9.08
N LEU A 21 -8.03 -10.53 -8.80
CA LEU A 21 -6.76 -10.31 -9.50
C LEU A 21 -5.77 -11.45 -9.30
N ARG A 22 -5.68 -12.02 -8.10
CA ARG A 22 -4.82 -13.17 -7.82
C ARG A 22 -5.18 -14.35 -8.72
N ARG A 23 -6.47 -14.65 -8.88
CA ARG A 23 -6.94 -15.71 -9.78
C ARG A 23 -6.58 -15.42 -11.23
N GLU A 24 -6.94 -14.23 -11.72
CA GLU A 24 -6.69 -13.83 -13.11
C GLU A 24 -5.20 -13.86 -13.46
N ILE A 25 -4.34 -13.32 -12.57
CA ILE A 25 -2.89 -13.36 -12.74
C ILE A 25 -2.40 -14.81 -12.72
N SER A 26 -2.84 -15.62 -11.75
CA SER A 26 -2.41 -17.01 -11.64
C SER A 26 -2.76 -17.84 -12.87
N GLU A 27 -3.96 -17.63 -13.43
CA GLU A 27 -4.41 -18.26 -14.68
C GLU A 27 -3.54 -17.81 -15.86
N LEU A 28 -3.27 -16.51 -15.97
CA LEU A 28 -2.47 -15.94 -17.06
C LEU A 28 -1.04 -16.49 -17.08
N ILE A 29 -0.42 -16.64 -15.91
CA ILE A 29 1.00 -17.04 -15.80
C ILE A 29 1.19 -18.54 -15.49
N GLY A 30 0.11 -19.28 -15.25
CA GLY A 30 0.13 -20.73 -14.98
C GLY A 30 0.73 -21.13 -13.63
N LYS A 31 0.73 -20.26 -12.62
CA LYS A 31 1.20 -20.58 -11.26
C LYS A 31 0.50 -19.74 -10.20
N ASN A 32 0.43 -20.26 -8.99
CA ASN A 32 -0.09 -19.51 -7.84
C ASN A 32 0.81 -18.31 -7.52
N VAL A 33 0.18 -17.17 -7.25
CA VAL A 33 0.87 -15.94 -6.82
C VAL A 33 0.41 -15.51 -5.44
N ASP A 34 1.37 -15.11 -4.59
CA ASP A 34 1.06 -14.29 -3.43
C ASP A 34 0.93 -12.84 -3.90
N LEU A 35 -0.19 -12.21 -3.58
CA LEU A 35 -0.54 -10.87 -4.05
C LEU A 35 -1.05 -10.05 -2.87
N ARG A 36 -0.57 -8.80 -2.81
CA ARG A 36 -1.10 -7.75 -1.96
C ARG A 36 -1.35 -6.51 -2.80
N ILE A 37 -2.54 -5.94 -2.66
CA ILE A 37 -2.91 -4.68 -3.30
C ILE A 37 -2.73 -3.55 -2.29
N PHE A 38 -2.22 -2.42 -2.76
CA PHE A 38 -2.06 -1.20 -1.99
C PHE A 38 -2.83 -0.07 -2.65
N THR A 39 -3.53 0.73 -1.86
CA THR A 39 -4.09 2.01 -2.29
C THR A 39 -3.10 3.09 -1.88
N ASN A 40 -2.62 3.89 -2.84
CA ASN A 40 -1.65 4.95 -2.59
C ASN A 40 -2.31 6.32 -2.74
N TYR A 41 -2.27 7.13 -1.68
CA TYR A 41 -2.68 8.53 -1.70
C TYR A 41 -1.43 9.40 -1.76
N VAL A 42 -1.39 10.34 -2.70
CA VAL A 42 -0.33 11.35 -2.76
C VAL A 42 -0.91 12.67 -2.24
N LEU A 43 -0.34 13.20 -1.16
CA LEU A 43 -0.79 14.44 -0.54
C LEU A 43 0.30 15.50 -0.66
N GLU A 44 -0.07 16.71 -1.07
CA GLU A 44 0.79 17.88 -1.00
C GLU A 44 0.28 18.81 0.11
N CYS A 45 0.98 18.84 1.24
CA CYS A 45 0.56 19.60 2.42
C CYS A 45 1.74 20.05 3.27
N SER A 46 1.46 20.94 4.22
CA SER A 46 2.42 21.44 5.21
C SER A 46 2.26 20.75 6.57
N LEU A 47 2.04 19.44 6.54
CA LEU A 47 1.98 18.59 7.73
C LEU A 47 3.29 17.83 7.90
N ASN A 48 3.63 17.53 9.15
CA ASN A 48 4.72 16.63 9.49
C ASN A 48 4.23 15.15 9.55
N GLU A 49 5.17 14.22 9.72
CA GLU A 49 4.87 12.78 9.72
C GLU A 49 3.97 12.35 10.89
N GLU A 50 4.13 12.94 12.07
CA GLU A 50 3.33 12.61 13.27
C GLU A 50 1.87 13.09 13.10
N GLU A 51 1.67 14.30 12.58
CA GLU A 51 0.34 14.82 12.25
C GLU A 51 -0.36 13.96 11.21
N LEU A 52 0.36 13.55 10.15
CA LEU A 52 -0.18 12.65 9.13
C LEU A 52 -0.53 11.28 9.70
N LYS A 53 0.30 10.75 10.61
CA LYS A 53 0.04 9.48 11.27
C LYS A 53 -1.29 9.52 12.03
N ASN A 54 -1.52 10.55 12.82
CA ASN A 54 -2.78 10.72 13.56
C ASN A 54 -3.99 10.82 12.61
N ILE A 55 -3.87 11.60 11.54
CA ILE A 55 -4.92 11.70 10.51
C ILE A 55 -5.17 10.34 9.84
N CYS A 56 -4.13 9.55 9.59
CA CYS A 56 -4.28 8.25 8.97
C CYS A 56 -5.07 7.29 9.87
N GLU A 57 -4.67 7.22 11.15
CA GLU A 57 -5.30 6.36 12.16
C GLU A 57 -6.76 6.79 12.42
N ASP A 58 -7.07 8.08 12.40
CA ASP A 58 -8.42 8.57 12.70
C ASP A 58 -9.38 8.54 11.51
N PHE A 59 -8.88 8.71 10.27
CA PHE A 59 -9.74 8.97 9.11
C PHE A 59 -9.45 8.16 7.85
N PHE A 60 -8.19 7.83 7.54
CA PHE A 60 -7.88 7.22 6.25
C PHE A 60 -8.09 5.72 6.22
N ILE A 61 -7.97 5.06 7.38
CA ILE A 61 -7.99 3.61 7.44
C ILE A 61 -9.01 3.09 8.44
N ASP A 62 -9.54 1.92 8.17
CA ASP A 62 -10.16 1.09 9.19
C ASP A 62 -9.04 0.41 10.00
N ASN A 63 -8.76 0.92 11.20
CA ASN A 63 -7.69 0.37 12.06
C ASN A 63 -7.90 -1.10 12.44
N GLU A 64 -9.08 -1.68 12.31
CA GLU A 64 -9.28 -3.11 12.56
C GLU A 64 -8.86 -3.93 11.35
N LEU A 65 -9.18 -3.46 10.14
CA LEU A 65 -9.03 -4.20 8.88
C LEU A 65 -7.77 -3.88 8.09
N GLU A 66 -7.21 -2.68 8.25
CA GLU A 66 -6.22 -2.10 7.37
C GLU A 66 -4.95 -1.65 8.11
N ASN A 67 -3.84 -1.62 7.40
CA ASN A 67 -2.59 -1.01 7.83
C ASN A 67 -2.22 0.11 6.86
N PHE A 68 -1.33 0.99 7.29
CA PHE A 68 -0.76 2.03 6.43
C PHE A 68 0.74 2.22 6.64
N MET A 69 1.35 2.94 5.70
CA MET A 69 2.72 3.40 5.71
C MET A 69 2.79 4.81 5.13
N ILE A 70 3.57 5.69 5.75
CA ILE A 70 3.83 7.04 5.26
C ILE A 70 5.24 7.09 4.66
N ASN A 71 5.37 7.68 3.47
CA ASN A 71 6.65 7.96 2.83
C ASN A 71 6.68 9.39 2.30
N ILE A 72 7.88 9.94 2.13
CA ILE A 72 8.06 11.21 1.42
C ILE A 72 8.00 10.95 -0.09
N PHE A 73 7.24 11.78 -0.80
CA PHE A 73 7.19 11.76 -2.25
C PHE A 73 8.16 12.80 -2.83
N GLU A 74 9.27 12.33 -3.39
CA GLU A 74 10.17 13.20 -4.16
C GLU A 74 9.76 13.26 -5.64
N ASP A 75 9.57 12.09 -6.24
CA ASP A 75 9.22 11.89 -7.66
C ASP A 75 8.74 10.44 -7.87
N PHE A 76 7.96 10.18 -8.91
CA PHE A 76 7.54 8.83 -9.31
C PHE A 76 8.73 7.96 -9.72
N ASP A 77 9.75 8.52 -10.36
CA ASP A 77 10.96 7.77 -10.76
C ASP A 77 11.79 7.29 -9.57
N LYS A 78 11.67 7.99 -8.44
CA LYS A 78 12.32 7.65 -7.17
C LYS A 78 11.41 6.88 -6.22
N PHE A 79 10.13 6.71 -6.56
CA PHE A 79 9.19 5.96 -5.74
C PHE A 79 9.49 4.46 -5.84
N ARG A 80 10.31 3.98 -4.92
CA ARG A 80 10.59 2.55 -4.73
C ARG A 80 10.09 2.13 -3.36
N ILE A 81 8.96 1.43 -3.32
CA ILE A 81 8.53 0.75 -2.08
C ILE A 81 9.53 -0.39 -1.82
N LYS A 82 10.46 -0.17 -0.89
CA LYS A 82 11.34 -1.21 -0.34
C LYS A 82 10.73 -1.75 0.94
N ASP A 83 9.82 -2.71 0.82
CA ASP A 83 9.45 -3.53 1.98
C ASP A 83 10.59 -4.52 2.27
N LYS A 84 11.19 -4.45 3.47
CA LYS A 84 12.27 -5.36 3.89
C LYS A 84 11.82 -6.83 3.95
N LYS A 85 10.50 -7.11 3.93
CA LYS A 85 9.94 -8.46 4.02
C LYS A 85 9.87 -9.20 2.68
N TYR A 86 9.84 -8.49 1.54
CA TYR A 86 9.73 -9.09 0.22
C TYR A 86 10.82 -8.56 -0.71
N LYS A 87 11.96 -9.27 -0.77
CA LYS A 87 13.01 -9.01 -1.76
C LYS A 87 12.47 -9.35 -3.15
N TRP A 88 12.30 -8.34 -4.00
CA TRP A 88 12.18 -8.54 -5.44
C TRP A 88 13.55 -8.33 -6.08
N GLN A 89 14.09 -9.38 -6.70
CA GLN A 89 15.20 -9.25 -7.64
C GLN A 89 14.64 -8.80 -8.98
N VAL A 90 15.37 -7.88 -9.61
CA VAL A 90 15.12 -7.33 -10.96
C VAL A 90 15.03 -8.45 -11.99
#